data_AF-A0A7C3HUV1-F1
#
_entry.id   AF-A0A7C3HUV1-F1
#
_cell.length_a   1.000
_cell.length_b   1.000
_cell.length_c   1.000
_cell.angle_alpha   90.00
_cell.angle_beta   90.00
_cell.angle_gamma   90.00
#
_symmetry.space_group_name_H-M   'P 1'
#
loop_
_entity.id
_entity.type
_entity.pdbx_description
1 polymer ?
#
loop_
_entity_poly.entity_id
_entity_poly.type
_entity_poly.pdbx_seq_one_letter_code
_entity_poly.pdbx_strand_id
1 'polypeptide(L)'
;MFAHIAFLLLAAQPPAASPEAGLLPDWELKPRAAKLAEGLERVRPLLERLQPERWTAAGAPKQYEQQHRDCLETLNYVLDAAARLGEKPNRL
;
A
#
# COMPACT_ATOMS: atom_id res chain seq x y z
N MET A 1 41.56 -38.29 3.40
CA MET A 1 41.55 -37.19 4.39
C MET A 1 42.01 -35.96 3.61
N PHE A 2 41.18 -35.02 3.18
CA PHE A 2 41.05 -33.68 3.81
C PHE A 2 39.98 -32.84 3.05
N ALA A 3 38.90 -33.44 2.57
CA ALA A 3 37.91 -32.72 1.74
C ALA A 3 36.64 -32.27 2.49
N HIS A 4 36.54 -32.49 3.81
CA HIS A 4 35.30 -32.26 4.57
C HIS A 4 35.37 -31.06 5.54
N ILE A 5 36.54 -30.44 5.71
CA ILE A 5 36.73 -29.34 6.68
C ILE A 5 36.30 -27.99 6.11
N ALA A 6 36.30 -27.82 4.78
CA ALA A 6 35.96 -26.54 4.15
C ALA A 6 34.46 -26.20 4.16
N PHE A 7 33.57 -27.21 4.28
CA PHE A 7 32.13 -26.99 4.17
C PHE A 7 31.48 -26.46 5.47
N LEU A 8 32.15 -26.63 6.62
CA LEU A 8 31.60 -26.25 7.93
C LEU A 8 31.86 -24.79 8.32
N LEU A 9 32.70 -24.06 7.59
CA LEU A 9 33.00 -22.65 7.88
C LEU A 9 32.04 -21.65 7.23
N LEU A 10 31.25 -22.06 6.22
CA LEU A 10 30.33 -21.17 5.52
C LEU A 10 28.97 -21.00 6.26
N ALA A 11 28.64 -21.90 7.19
CA ALA A 11 27.38 -21.89 7.93
C ALA A 11 27.39 -20.97 9.17
N ALA A 12 28.53 -20.37 9.51
CA ALA A 12 28.70 -19.55 10.71
C ALA A 12 28.81 -18.04 10.41
N GLN A 13 28.32 -17.56 9.27
CA GLN A 13 28.19 -16.12 9.07
C GLN A 13 27.05 -15.59 9.97
N PRO A 14 27.33 -14.68 10.91
CA PRO A 14 26.24 -13.99 11.61
C PRO A 14 25.36 -13.31 10.56
N PRO A 15 24.03 -13.29 10.73
CA PRO A 15 23.17 -12.56 9.81
C PRO A 15 23.72 -11.14 9.72
N ALA A 16 24.13 -10.71 8.53
CA ALA A 16 24.47 -9.33 8.29
C ALA A 16 23.26 -8.52 8.79
N ALA A 17 23.49 -7.62 9.74
CA ALA A 17 22.47 -6.69 10.15
C ALA A 17 22.08 -5.91 8.90
N SER A 18 20.97 -6.30 8.27
CA SER A 18 20.31 -5.47 7.29
C SER A 18 20.12 -4.13 7.98
N PRO A 19 20.61 -3.00 7.43
CA PRO A 19 20.29 -1.71 8.00
C PRO A 19 18.77 -1.70 8.14
N GLU A 20 18.28 -1.51 9.38
CA GLU A 20 16.86 -1.25 9.61
C GLU A 20 16.46 -0.28 8.52
N ALA A 21 15.52 -0.69 7.66
CA ALA A 21 15.02 0.19 6.63
C ALA A 21 14.25 1.28 7.35
N GLY A 22 15.00 2.29 7.83
CA GLY A 22 14.46 3.48 8.45
C GLY A 22 13.46 4.08 7.49
N LEU A 23 12.40 4.66 8.05
CA LEU A 23 11.44 5.43 7.26
C LEU A 23 12.21 6.37 6.33
N LEU A 24 11.77 6.43 5.07
CA LEU A 24 12.34 7.35 4.09
C LEU A 24 12.36 8.77 4.67
N PRO A 25 13.40 9.56 4.40
CA PRO A 25 13.47 10.91 4.93
C PRO A 25 12.29 11.74 4.40
N ASP A 26 11.85 12.73 5.19
CA ASP A 26 10.66 13.55 4.91
C ASP A 26 10.63 14.11 3.48
N TRP A 27 11.77 14.56 2.97
CA TRP A 27 11.88 15.13 1.62
C TRP A 27 11.61 14.10 0.51
N GLU A 28 11.80 12.81 0.77
CA GLU A 28 11.38 11.72 -0.13
C GLU A 28 9.94 11.29 0.10
N LEU A 29 9.48 11.30 1.34
CA LEU A 29 8.16 10.77 1.71
C LEU A 29 7.02 11.68 1.26
N LYS A 30 7.19 13.00 1.42
CA LYS A 30 6.20 14.01 1.01
C LYS A 30 5.83 13.93 -0.48
N PRO A 31 6.78 13.95 -1.45
CA PRO A 31 6.43 13.86 -2.86
C PRO A 31 5.79 12.51 -3.23
N ARG A 32 6.16 11.41 -2.54
CA ARG A 32 5.51 10.10 -2.74
C ARG A 32 4.06 10.10 -2.25
N ALA A 33 3.79 10.71 -1.09
CA ALA A 33 2.44 10.88 -0.56
C ALA A 33 1.56 11.73 -1.48
N ALA A 34 2.11 12.84 -1.99
CA ALA A 34 1.41 13.70 -2.96
C ALA A 34 1.07 12.94 -4.25
N LYS A 35 2.04 12.21 -4.82
CA LYS A 35 1.83 11.40 -6.04
C LYS A 35 0.80 10.29 -5.84
N LEU A 36 0.77 9.69 -4.65
CA LEU A 36 -0.26 8.71 -4.28
C LEU A 36 -1.65 9.37 -4.29
N ALA A 37 -1.81 10.51 -3.63
CA ALA A 37 -3.07 11.25 -3.59
C ALA A 37 -3.55 11.65 -5.00
N GLU A 38 -2.66 12.18 -5.85
CA GLU A 38 -2.97 12.50 -7.25
C GLU A 38 -3.40 11.26 -8.06
N GLY A 39 -2.82 10.09 -7.78
CA GLY A 39 -3.23 8.82 -8.37
C GLY A 39 -4.65 8.45 -7.97
N LEU A 40 -4.95 8.54 -6.68
CA LEU A 40 -6.26 8.18 -6.11
C LEU A 40 -7.37 9.13 -6.58
N GLU A 41 -7.11 10.44 -6.65
CA GLU A 41 -8.09 11.40 -7.17
C GLU A 41 -8.44 11.16 -8.64
N ARG A 42 -7.51 10.64 -9.45
CA ARG A 42 -7.80 10.24 -10.83
C ARG A 42 -8.66 8.98 -10.91
N VAL A 43 -8.59 8.09 -9.92
CA VAL A 43 -9.35 6.84 -9.88
C VAL A 43 -10.77 7.06 -9.33
N ARG A 44 -10.95 7.98 -8.38
CA ARG A 44 -12.25 8.35 -7.79
C ARG A 44 -13.40 8.43 -8.82
N PRO A 45 -13.32 9.25 -9.88
CA PRO A 45 -14.43 9.38 -10.83
C PRO A 45 -14.68 8.12 -11.67
N LEU A 46 -13.74 7.17 -11.74
CA LEU A 46 -13.99 5.87 -12.38
C LEU A 46 -14.87 5.00 -11.47
N LEU A 47 -14.59 5.00 -10.16
CA LEU A 47 -15.34 4.24 -9.16
C LEU A 47 -16.73 4.84 -8.94
N GLU A 48 -16.86 6.16 -8.86
CA GLU A 48 -18.15 6.86 -8.68
C GLU A 48 -19.12 6.64 -9.86
N ARG A 49 -18.60 6.41 -11.06
CA ARG A 49 -19.43 6.15 -12.26
C ARG A 49 -19.99 4.73 -12.32
N LEU A 50 -19.48 3.81 -11.51
CA LEU A 50 -20.05 2.46 -11.43
C LEU A 50 -21.49 2.55 -10.90
N GLN A 51 -22.35 1.67 -11.42
CA GLN A 51 -23.76 1.58 -11.01
C GLN A 51 -24.07 0.14 -10.62
N PRO A 52 -23.55 -0.36 -9.49
CA PRO A 52 -23.74 -1.74 -9.06
C PRO A 52 -25.21 -2.15 -8.94
N GLU A 53 -26.10 -1.20 -8.64
CA GLU A 53 -27.55 -1.40 -8.54
C GLU A 53 -28.15 -1.91 -9.86
N ARG A 54 -27.58 -1.50 -11.00
CA ARG A 54 -28.01 -2.00 -12.32
C ARG A 54 -27.58 -3.43 -12.54
N TRP A 55 -26.44 -3.83 -11.99
CA TRP A 55 -25.95 -5.20 -12.09
C TRP A 55 -26.76 -6.11 -11.16
N THR A 56 -27.05 -5.67 -9.94
CA THR A 56 -27.87 -6.43 -8.98
C THR A 56 -29.31 -6.57 -9.46
N ALA A 57 -29.88 -5.52 -10.05
CA ALA A 57 -31.18 -5.60 -10.74
C ALA A 57 -31.18 -6.61 -11.91
N ALA A 58 -30.03 -6.81 -12.55
CA ALA A 58 -29.85 -7.81 -13.61
C ALA A 58 -29.49 -9.22 -13.08
N GLY A 59 -29.52 -9.43 -11.76
CA GLY A 59 -29.27 -10.73 -11.13
C GLY A 59 -27.85 -10.94 -10.60
N ALA A 60 -26.99 -9.91 -10.61
CA ALA A 60 -25.68 -10.00 -9.98
C ALA A 60 -25.76 -10.02 -8.45
N PRO A 61 -24.71 -10.49 -7.74
CA PRO A 61 -24.70 -10.53 -6.29
C PRO A 61 -24.86 -9.14 -5.65
N LYS A 62 -25.75 -9.04 -4.64
CA LYS A 62 -25.96 -7.80 -3.85
C LYS A 62 -24.69 -7.25 -3.21
N GLN A 63 -23.69 -8.10 -3.00
CA GLN A 63 -22.41 -7.71 -2.43
C GLN A 63 -21.69 -6.62 -3.25
N TYR A 64 -21.97 -6.50 -4.55
CA TYR A 64 -21.35 -5.47 -5.39
C TYR A 64 -21.72 -4.04 -4.98
N GLU A 65 -22.93 -3.83 -4.46
CA GLU A 65 -23.33 -2.53 -3.90
C GLU A 65 -22.54 -2.20 -2.64
N GLN A 66 -22.31 -3.19 -1.77
CA GLN A 66 -21.50 -3.00 -0.56
C GLN A 66 -20.04 -2.75 -0.92
N GLN A 67 -19.46 -3.55 -1.82
CA GLN A 67 -18.07 -3.42 -2.25
C GLN A 67 -17.79 -2.07 -2.91
N HIS A 68 -18.76 -1.54 -3.67
CA HIS A 68 -18.64 -0.21 -4.25
C HIS A 68 -18.57 0.87 -3.19
N ARG A 69 -19.47 0.83 -2.19
CA ARG A 69 -19.43 1.76 -1.05
C ARG A 69 -18.13 1.64 -0.26
N ASP A 70 -17.72 0.42 0.07
CA ASP A 70 -16.48 0.14 0.81
C ASP A 70 -15.25 0.66 0.06
N CYS A 71 -15.24 0.54 -1.28
CA CYS A 71 -14.16 1.01 -2.11
C CYS A 71 -14.06 2.54 -2.09
N LEU A 72 -15.20 3.25 -2.16
CA LEU A 72 -15.23 4.71 -2.05
C LEU A 72 -14.83 5.20 -0.66
N GLU A 73 -15.26 4.51 0.40
CA GLU A 73 -14.87 4.81 1.78
C GLU A 73 -13.37 4.59 1.99
N THR A 74 -12.85 3.46 1.51
CA THR A 74 -11.42 3.15 1.56
C THR A 74 -10.60 4.19 0.80
N LEU A 75 -11.08 4.63 -0.37
CA LEU A 75 -10.41 5.68 -1.15
C LEU A 75 -10.31 6.99 -0.35
N ASN A 76 -11.37 7.39 0.35
CA ASN A 76 -11.34 8.57 1.23
C ASN A 76 -10.34 8.38 2.38
N TYR A 77 -10.38 7.23 3.04
CA TYR A 77 -9.47 6.90 4.13
C TYR A 77 -7.99 7.00 3.70
N VAL A 78 -7.65 6.44 2.52
CA VAL A 78 -6.27 6.46 2.02
C VAL A 78 -5.85 7.87 1.61
N LEU A 79 -6.75 8.69 1.04
CA LEU A 79 -6.46 10.09 0.75
C LEU A 79 -6.17 10.88 2.02
N ASP A 80 -6.97 10.70 3.07
CA ASP A 80 -6.74 11.34 4.37
C ASP A 80 -5.41 10.90 4.99
N ALA A 81 -5.09 9.60 4.91
CA ALA A 81 -3.82 9.06 5.37
C ALA A 81 -2.64 9.65 4.58
N ALA A 82 -2.76 9.77 3.25
CA ALA A 82 -1.74 10.37 2.39
C ALA A 82 -1.55 11.87 2.68
N ALA A 83 -2.63 12.61 2.94
CA ALA A 83 -2.56 14.02 3.35
C ALA A 83 -1.81 14.17 4.68
N ARG A 84 -2.16 13.37 5.69
CA ARG A 84 -1.47 13.35 7.00
C ARG A 84 0.00 12.98 6.87
N LEU A 85 0.32 12.00 6.02
CA LEU A 85 1.69 11.59 5.68
C LEU A 85 2.49 12.72 5.05
N GLY A 86 1.88 13.48 4.13
CA GLY A 86 2.51 14.64 3.48
C GLY A 86 2.76 15.81 4.43
N GLU A 87 1.89 16.02 5.42
CA GLU A 87 2.06 17.08 6.41
C GLU A 87 3.10 16.72 7.47
N LYS A 88 3.00 15.51 8.05
CA LYS A 88 3.80 15.08 9.21
C LYS A 88 4.32 13.64 9.05
N PRO A 89 5.33 13.41 8.18
CA PRO A 89 5.95 12.11 7.93
C PRO A 89 6.28 11.28 9.19
N ASN A 90 6.82 11.93 10.23
CA ASN A 90 7.31 11.29 11.45
C ASN A 90 6.29 11.25 12.61
N ARG A 91 5.01 11.54 12.35
CA ARG A 91 3.95 11.56 13.39
C ARG A 91 2.71 10.75 13.01
N LEU A 92 2.84 9.84 12.07
CA LEU A 92 1.81 8.84 11.81
C LEU A 92 1.79 7.77 12.89
#